data_AF-A0A941W540-F1
#
_entry.id   AF-A0A941W540-F1
#
_cell.length_a   1.000
_cell.length_b   1.000
_cell.length_c   1.000
_cell.angle_alpha   90.00
_cell.angle_beta   90.00
_cell.angle_gamma   90.00
#
_symmetry.space_group_name_H-M   'P 1'
#
loop_
_entity.id
_entity.type
_entity.pdbx_description
1 polymer ?
#
loop_
_entity_poly.entity_id
_entity_poly.type
_entity_poly.pdbx_seq_one_letter_code
_entity_poly.pdbx_strand_id
1 'polypeptide(L)'
;MSRVFSEGEVADVKDITQLYLQAKALILYAEEIDVQNKSNLQIINELRNAFDHFMRVLHRKLIPGTPFIKSKEEEGEDEEEDGNESCDEEGYHKGQLDKAKGHIYRAAFDALDGTVLTLKSKVEEELRGFPIEIIKEIYPDYYNVKRKLNELVNNVSSHREKKDIGGDTGTGEIFDNYVADIESPKIVHENILSDGPLLVERLKEYKQNKRRPWAIAIIAGIIGSTIGGLLVYFIINNYTKNEQSASPNISKQSTLSTP
;
A
#
# COMPACT_ATOMS: atom_id res chain seq x y z
N MET A 1 -42.97 -19.33 23.65
CA MET A 1 -42.02 -18.19 23.65
C MET A 1 -42.57 -17.15 22.70
N SER A 2 -42.88 -15.95 23.19
CA SER A 2 -43.15 -14.83 22.27
C SER A 2 -41.90 -14.58 21.44
N ARG A 3 -42.07 -14.25 20.16
CA ARG A 3 -40.94 -13.76 19.35
C ARG A 3 -40.52 -12.42 19.95
N VAL A 4 -39.23 -12.28 20.26
CA VAL A 4 -38.65 -11.04 20.80
C VAL A 4 -38.78 -9.90 19.78
N PHE A 5 -38.61 -10.24 18.50
CA PHE A 5 -38.65 -9.30 17.38
C PHE A 5 -39.89 -9.52 16.48
N SER A 6 -40.41 -8.44 15.92
CA SER A 6 -41.39 -8.44 14.83
C SER A 6 -40.75 -8.96 13.53
N GLU A 7 -41.55 -9.25 12.50
CA GLU A 7 -40.99 -9.76 11.24
C GLU A 7 -40.13 -8.73 10.50
N GLY A 8 -40.49 -7.44 10.59
CA GLY A 8 -39.67 -6.34 10.06
C GLY A 8 -38.34 -6.22 10.80
N GLU A 9 -38.38 -6.20 12.13
CA GLU A 9 -37.17 -6.14 12.96
C GLU A 9 -36.26 -7.36 12.74
N VAL A 10 -36.81 -8.55 12.48
CA VAL A 10 -36.00 -9.74 12.15
C VAL A 10 -35.21 -9.54 10.87
N ALA A 11 -35.74 -8.84 9.87
CA ALA A 11 -34.99 -8.51 8.66
C ALA A 11 -33.84 -7.54 8.98
N ASP A 12 -34.12 -6.48 9.73
CA ASP A 12 -33.10 -5.49 10.11
C ASP A 12 -31.96 -6.11 10.93
N VAL A 13 -32.31 -6.98 11.89
CA VAL A 13 -31.32 -7.69 12.72
C VAL A 13 -30.46 -8.64 11.87
N LYS A 14 -31.03 -9.29 10.84
CA LYS A 14 -30.25 -10.12 9.91
C LYS A 14 -29.26 -9.27 9.13
N ASP A 15 -29.70 -8.15 8.57
CA ASP A 15 -28.85 -7.22 7.83
C ASP A 15 -27.70 -6.71 8.70
N ILE A 16 -28.01 -6.25 9.92
CA ILE A 16 -27.01 -5.78 10.90
C ILE A 16 -26.00 -6.89 11.23
N THR A 17 -26.47 -8.12 11.44
CA THR A 17 -25.60 -9.26 11.76
C THR A 17 -24.67 -9.59 10.59
N GLN A 18 -25.20 -9.59 9.36
CA GLN A 18 -24.40 -9.84 8.17
C GLN A 18 -23.35 -8.74 7.96
N LEU A 19 -23.76 -7.48 8.07
CA LEU A 19 -22.87 -6.33 7.97
C LEU A 19 -21.78 -6.37 9.05
N TYR A 20 -22.13 -6.73 10.29
CA TYR A 20 -21.16 -6.89 11.37
C TYR A 20 -20.10 -7.95 11.04
N LEU A 21 -20.50 -9.10 10.47
CA LEU A 21 -19.56 -10.15 10.07
C LEU A 21 -18.61 -9.67 8.97
N GLN A 22 -19.11 -8.94 7.98
CA GLN A 22 -18.29 -8.32 6.93
C GLN A 22 -17.32 -7.29 7.51
N ALA A 23 -17.83 -6.36 8.32
CA ALA A 23 -17.03 -5.34 9.00
C ALA A 23 -15.93 -5.96 9.86
N LYS A 24 -16.27 -7.01 10.63
CA LYS A 24 -15.31 -7.75 11.46
C LYS A 24 -14.19 -8.37 10.62
N ALA A 25 -14.51 -8.99 9.49
CA ALA A 25 -13.50 -9.57 8.61
C ALA A 25 -12.52 -8.51 8.07
N LEU A 26 -13.03 -7.33 7.70
CA LEU A 26 -12.23 -6.21 7.25
C LEU A 26 -11.34 -5.63 8.35
N ILE A 27 -11.88 -5.48 9.57
CA ILE A 27 -11.13 -4.99 10.72
C ILE A 27 -9.97 -5.93 11.06
N LEU A 28 -10.24 -7.25 11.11
CA LEU A 28 -9.20 -8.25 11.36
C LEU A 28 -8.10 -8.21 10.29
N TYR A 29 -8.48 -8.08 9.02
CA TYR A 29 -7.52 -7.94 7.94
C TYR A 29 -6.69 -6.66 8.08
N ALA A 30 -7.32 -5.53 8.40
CA ALA A 30 -6.64 -4.26 8.63
C ALA A 30 -5.61 -4.35 9.77
N GLU A 31 -5.96 -5.04 10.86
CA GLU A 31 -5.08 -5.30 12.01
C GLU A 31 -3.91 -6.24 11.63
N GLU A 32 -4.17 -7.30 10.86
CA GLU A 32 -3.14 -8.25 10.43
C GLU A 32 -2.05 -7.59 9.57
N ILE A 33 -2.45 -6.65 8.71
CA ILE A 33 -1.50 -5.94 7.86
C ILE A 33 -0.85 -4.74 8.56
N ASP A 34 -1.31 -4.27 9.72
CA ASP A 34 -0.63 -3.19 10.44
C ASP A 34 0.57 -3.70 11.24
N VAL A 35 1.77 -3.33 10.82
CA VAL A 35 3.04 -3.71 11.49
C VAL A 35 3.14 -3.12 12.90
N GLN A 36 2.50 -1.97 13.16
CA GLN A 36 2.49 -1.36 14.48
C GLN A 36 1.47 -1.99 15.42
N ASN A 37 0.60 -2.86 14.89
CA ASN A 37 -0.47 -3.54 15.60
C ASN A 37 -1.31 -2.56 16.44
N LYS A 38 -1.54 -1.36 15.89
CA LYS A 38 -2.26 -0.29 16.56
C LYS A 38 -3.74 -0.47 16.28
N SER A 39 -4.49 -0.84 17.30
CA SER A 39 -5.95 -0.83 17.21
C SER A 39 -6.45 0.58 16.92
N ASN A 40 -7.30 0.71 15.90
CA ASN A 40 -7.96 1.97 15.60
C ASN A 40 -9.07 2.21 16.63
N LEU A 41 -8.82 3.13 17.57
CA LEU A 41 -9.76 3.46 18.64
C LEU A 41 -11.11 3.95 18.11
N GLN A 42 -11.14 4.58 16.93
CA GLN A 42 -12.38 5.00 16.30
C GLN A 42 -13.25 3.79 15.94
N ILE A 43 -12.67 2.78 15.30
CA ILE A 43 -13.38 1.54 14.94
C ILE A 43 -14.00 0.88 16.18
N ILE A 44 -13.22 0.80 17.27
CA ILE A 44 -13.71 0.24 18.55
C ILE A 44 -14.87 1.07 19.10
N ASN A 45 -14.75 2.39 19.06
CA ASN A 45 -15.80 3.30 19.53
C ASN A 45 -17.09 3.16 18.72
N GLU A 46 -17.00 3.06 17.40
CA GLU A 46 -18.13 2.82 16.51
C GLU A 46 -18.80 1.47 16.81
N LEU A 47 -18.03 0.38 16.94
CA LEU A 47 -18.59 -0.93 17.30
C LEU A 47 -19.25 -0.93 18.69
N ARG A 48 -18.67 -0.21 19.65
CA ARG A 48 -19.26 -0.03 20.98
C ARG A 48 -20.60 0.70 20.89
N ASN A 49 -20.67 1.79 20.12
CA ASN A 49 -21.90 2.55 19.93
C ASN A 49 -22.97 1.71 19.21
N ALA A 50 -22.58 0.95 18.17
CA ALA A 50 -23.47 0.01 17.50
C ALA A 50 -24.08 -1.02 18.49
N PHE A 51 -23.22 -1.58 19.35
CA PHE A 51 -23.65 -2.53 20.38
C PHE A 51 -24.57 -1.88 21.41
N ASP A 52 -24.30 -0.64 21.83
CA ASP A 52 -25.15 0.10 22.76
C ASP A 52 -26.57 0.28 22.20
N HIS A 53 -26.70 0.75 20.96
CA HIS A 53 -28.00 0.88 20.28
C HIS A 53 -28.74 -0.46 20.17
N PHE A 54 -28.04 -1.54 19.81
CA PHE A 54 -28.64 -2.87 19.77
C PHE A 54 -29.11 -3.36 21.16
N MET A 55 -28.32 -3.11 22.19
CA MET A 55 -28.66 -3.46 23.58
C MET A 55 -29.84 -2.65 24.10
N ARG A 56 -30.02 -1.39 23.68
CA ARG A 56 -31.21 -0.58 24.03
C ARG A 56 -32.49 -1.23 23.51
N VAL A 57 -32.49 -1.76 22.29
CA VAL A 57 -33.63 -2.49 21.70
C VAL A 57 -33.91 -3.76 22.49
N LEU A 58 -32.88 -4.57 22.78
CA LEU A 58 -33.02 -5.80 23.55
C LEU A 58 -33.53 -5.53 24.97
N HIS A 59 -32.98 -4.53 25.65
CA HIS A 59 -33.41 -4.13 26.98
C HIS A 59 -34.90 -3.79 27.00
N ARG A 60 -35.36 -3.01 26.03
CA ARG A 60 -36.78 -2.61 25.94
C ARG A 60 -37.70 -3.80 25.72
N LYS A 61 -37.31 -4.74 24.86
CA LYS A 61 -38.11 -5.91 24.51
C LYS A 61 -38.09 -7.03 25.56
N LEU A 62 -36.98 -7.18 26.28
CA LEU A 62 -36.79 -8.26 27.25
C LEU A 62 -37.11 -7.85 28.68
N ILE A 63 -37.12 -6.55 28.99
CA ILE A 63 -37.36 -6.01 30.35
C ILE A 63 -38.49 -4.97 30.32
N PRO A 64 -39.77 -5.42 30.34
CA PRO A 64 -40.93 -4.53 30.32
C PRO A 64 -41.00 -3.64 31.56
N GLY A 65 -41.54 -2.41 31.40
CA GLY A 65 -41.77 -1.47 32.51
C GLY A 65 -40.55 -0.64 32.92
N THR A 66 -39.44 -0.75 32.18
CA THR A 66 -38.26 0.10 32.39
C THR A 66 -38.51 1.54 31.93
N PRO A 67 -38.10 2.56 32.73
CA PRO A 67 -38.24 3.96 32.32
C PRO A 67 -37.42 4.25 31.07
N PHE A 68 -37.94 5.12 30.22
CA PHE A 68 -37.24 5.63 29.05
C PHE A 68 -36.07 6.52 29.49
N ILE A 69 -34.83 6.07 29.29
CA ILE A 69 -33.64 6.88 29.52
C ILE A 69 -33.21 7.43 28.16
N LYS A 70 -33.68 8.64 27.82
CA LYS A 70 -33.08 9.44 26.75
C LYS A 70 -31.66 9.77 27.19
N SER A 71 -30.66 9.21 26.54
CA SER A 71 -29.27 9.57 26.81
C SER A 71 -29.04 10.99 26.32
N LYS A 72 -28.51 11.87 27.17
CA LYS A 72 -28.13 13.26 26.83
C LYS A 72 -27.26 13.43 25.58
N GLU A 73 -26.62 12.37 25.10
CA GLU A 73 -25.85 12.36 23.85
C GLU A 73 -26.73 12.44 22.59
N GLU A 74 -28.06 12.32 22.71
CA GLU A 74 -29.02 12.57 21.63
C GLU A 74 -29.35 14.07 21.41
N GLU A 75 -28.69 14.99 22.14
CA GLU A 75 -28.87 16.46 21.99
C GLU A 75 -27.81 17.14 21.08
N GLY A 76 -26.99 16.38 20.33
CA GLY A 76 -25.95 16.93 19.46
C GLY A 76 -26.27 16.81 17.97
N GLU A 77 -26.62 17.95 17.35
CA GLU A 77 -26.47 18.30 15.91
C GLU A 77 -27.14 17.28 14.94
N ASP A 78 -28.45 17.25 14.72
CA ASP A 78 -29.19 18.11 13.77
C ASP A 78 -30.69 17.76 13.77
N GLU A 79 -31.30 17.58 14.94
CA GLU A 79 -32.78 17.43 15.02
C GLU A 79 -33.39 18.77 15.42
N GLU A 80 -33.91 19.49 14.41
CA GLU A 80 -34.87 20.57 14.63
C GLU A 80 -35.96 20.04 15.58
N GLU A 81 -36.22 20.80 16.64
CA GLU A 81 -37.35 20.60 17.54
C GLU A 81 -38.66 20.63 16.74
N ASP A 82 -39.08 19.50 16.18
CA ASP A 82 -40.49 19.27 15.87
C ASP A 82 -41.10 18.54 17.06
N GLY A 83 -41.49 19.35 18.04
CA GLY A 83 -42.22 18.90 19.20
C GLY A 83 -43.62 18.46 18.78
N ASN A 84 -43.78 17.19 18.42
CA ASN A 84 -44.97 16.36 18.63
C ASN A 84 -44.82 15.03 17.87
N GLU A 85 -44.19 14.02 18.47
CA GLU A 85 -44.45 12.65 18.06
C GLU A 85 -44.43 11.74 19.27
N SER A 86 -45.59 11.17 19.57
CA SER A 86 -45.67 9.92 20.32
C SER A 86 -44.92 8.87 19.49
N CYS A 87 -43.62 8.72 19.70
CA CYS A 87 -42.85 7.64 19.08
C CYS A 87 -43.50 6.34 19.54
N ASP A 88 -44.17 5.64 18.61
CA ASP A 88 -44.60 4.29 18.89
C ASP A 88 -43.37 3.42 19.20
N GLU A 89 -43.56 2.40 20.03
CA GLU A 89 -42.47 1.55 20.49
C GLU A 89 -41.74 0.87 19.31
N GLU A 90 -42.45 0.67 18.20
CA GLU A 90 -41.92 0.14 16.94
C GLU A 90 -40.97 1.13 16.24
N GLY A 91 -41.34 2.41 16.12
CA GLY A 91 -40.49 3.47 15.56
C GLY A 91 -39.21 3.70 16.35
N TYR A 92 -39.28 3.61 17.68
CA TYR A 92 -38.09 3.67 18.53
C TYR A 92 -37.14 2.49 18.24
N HIS A 93 -37.65 1.25 18.19
CA HIS A 93 -36.79 0.09 17.90
C HIS A 93 -36.13 0.22 16.54
N LYS A 94 -36.89 0.61 15.52
CA LYS A 94 -36.37 0.82 14.17
C LYS A 94 -35.25 1.86 14.16
N GLY A 95 -35.48 3.03 14.75
CA GLY A 95 -34.46 4.09 14.81
C GLY A 95 -33.18 3.64 15.52
N GLN A 96 -33.27 2.82 16.57
CA GLN A 96 -32.09 2.28 17.25
C GLN A 96 -31.36 1.21 16.40
N LEU A 97 -32.09 0.36 15.66
CA LEU A 97 -31.49 -0.60 14.73
C LEU A 97 -30.78 0.13 13.57
N ASP A 98 -31.39 1.18 13.02
CA ASP A 98 -30.79 2.01 11.97
C ASP A 98 -29.51 2.71 12.47
N LYS A 99 -29.54 3.28 13.69
CA LYS A 99 -28.33 3.84 14.34
C LYS A 99 -27.24 2.77 14.50
N ALA A 100 -27.59 1.57 14.95
CA ALA A 100 -26.64 0.46 15.08
C ALA A 100 -26.01 0.09 13.73
N LYS A 101 -26.81 -0.03 12.67
CA LYS A 101 -26.35 -0.29 11.29
C LYS A 101 -25.39 0.79 10.81
N GLY A 102 -25.73 2.07 11.05
CA GLY A 102 -24.89 3.22 10.70
C GLY A 102 -23.52 3.15 11.36
N HIS A 103 -23.45 2.87 12.67
CA HIS A 103 -22.17 2.70 13.37
C HIS A 103 -21.33 1.53 12.83
N ILE A 104 -21.94 0.41 12.44
CA ILE A 104 -21.18 -0.70 11.83
C ILE A 104 -20.59 -0.28 10.48
N TYR A 105 -21.35 0.43 9.63
CA TYR A 105 -20.80 0.98 8.38
C TYR A 105 -19.63 1.92 8.65
N ARG A 106 -19.74 2.82 9.63
CA ARG A 106 -18.65 3.73 10.01
C ARG A 106 -17.39 2.95 10.41
N ALA A 107 -17.55 1.92 11.25
CA ALA A 107 -16.45 1.04 11.64
C ALA A 107 -15.82 0.33 10.42
N ALA A 108 -16.64 -0.16 9.49
CA ALA A 108 -16.20 -0.84 8.29
C ALA A 108 -15.44 0.09 7.32
N PHE A 109 -15.95 1.29 7.07
CA PHE A 109 -15.27 2.30 6.25
C PHE A 109 -13.96 2.76 6.89
N ASP A 110 -13.93 3.00 8.20
CA ASP A 110 -12.69 3.35 8.90
C ASP A 110 -11.64 2.22 8.81
N ALA A 111 -12.06 0.95 8.75
CA ALA A 111 -11.19 -0.20 8.51
C ALA A 111 -10.66 -0.25 7.06
N LEU A 112 -11.53 -0.01 6.08
CA LEU A 112 -11.16 0.04 4.66
C LEU A 112 -10.16 1.17 4.38
N ASP A 113 -10.42 2.37 4.90
CA ASP A 113 -9.52 3.53 4.83
C ASP A 113 -8.13 3.18 5.34
N GLY A 114 -8.07 2.60 6.55
CA GLY A 114 -6.81 2.18 7.16
C GLY A 114 -6.09 1.10 6.34
N THR A 115 -6.86 0.17 5.75
CA THR A 115 -6.35 -0.89 4.89
C THR A 115 -5.70 -0.32 3.64
N VAL A 116 -6.37 0.59 2.93
CA VAL A 116 -5.85 1.22 1.70
C VAL A 116 -4.54 1.95 1.97
N LEU A 117 -4.50 2.75 3.05
CA LEU A 117 -3.31 3.49 3.44
C LEU A 117 -2.15 2.54 3.77
N THR A 118 -2.42 1.48 4.54
CA THR A 118 -1.42 0.49 4.92
C THR A 118 -0.88 -0.28 3.72
N LEU A 119 -1.77 -0.76 2.83
CA LEU A 119 -1.38 -1.44 1.59
C LEU A 119 -0.50 -0.56 0.71
N LYS A 120 -0.87 0.72 0.53
CA LYS A 120 -0.04 1.66 -0.23
C LYS A 120 1.36 1.78 0.36
N SER A 121 1.46 2.02 1.67
CA SER A 121 2.74 2.16 2.35
C SER A 121 3.59 0.89 2.24
N LYS A 122 3.00 -0.29 2.41
CA LYS A 122 3.72 -1.56 2.29
C LYS A 122 4.22 -1.84 0.88
N VAL A 123 3.37 -1.66 -0.13
CA VAL A 123 3.77 -1.85 -1.54
C VAL A 123 4.93 -0.90 -1.89
N GLU A 124 4.90 0.34 -1.43
CA GLU A 124 5.98 1.30 -1.65
C GLU A 124 7.26 0.94 -0.89
N GLU A 125 7.15 0.43 0.34
CA GLU A 125 8.27 0.02 1.17
C GLU A 125 8.96 -1.26 0.65
N GLU A 126 8.22 -2.29 0.29
CA GLU A 126 8.76 -3.56 -0.20
C GLU A 126 9.47 -3.40 -1.54
N LEU A 127 8.95 -2.52 -2.41
CA LEU A 127 9.57 -2.21 -3.70
C LEU A 127 10.68 -1.15 -3.61
N ARG A 128 10.94 -0.61 -2.42
CA ARG A 128 11.95 0.44 -2.20
C ARG A 128 13.34 -0.09 -2.54
N GLY A 129 14.03 0.59 -3.45
CA GLY A 129 15.39 0.26 -3.86
C GLY A 129 15.48 -0.70 -5.05
N PHE A 130 14.35 -1.20 -5.56
CA PHE A 130 14.29 -1.90 -6.83
C PHE A 130 14.11 -0.89 -7.98
N PRO A 131 14.93 -0.98 -9.05
CA PRO A 131 14.71 -0.22 -10.28
C PRO A 131 13.34 -0.53 -10.89
N ILE A 132 12.69 0.48 -11.46
CA ILE A 132 11.36 0.34 -12.06
C ILE A 132 11.32 -0.69 -13.19
N GLU A 133 12.44 -0.90 -13.89
CA GLU A 133 12.53 -1.92 -14.93
C GLU A 133 12.34 -3.33 -14.38
N ILE A 134 12.90 -3.62 -13.20
CA ILE A 134 12.76 -4.92 -12.53
C ILE A 134 11.32 -5.11 -12.02
N ILE A 135 10.76 -4.05 -11.43
CA ILE A 135 9.38 -4.06 -10.93
C ILE A 135 8.41 -4.36 -12.07
N LYS A 136 8.59 -3.76 -13.25
CA LYS A 136 7.75 -4.01 -14.44
C LYS A 136 7.91 -5.41 -15.02
N GLU A 137 9.11 -5.96 -14.94
CA GLU A 137 9.39 -7.30 -15.44
C GLU A 137 8.64 -8.35 -14.61
N ILE A 138 8.65 -8.20 -13.28
CA ILE A 138 8.01 -9.13 -12.35
C ILE A 138 6.51 -8.83 -12.21
N TYR A 139 6.13 -7.55 -12.19
CA TYR A 139 4.77 -7.07 -12.05
C TYR A 139 4.36 -6.16 -13.23
N PRO A 140 3.97 -6.74 -14.38
CA PRO A 140 3.58 -5.97 -15.55
C PRO A 140 2.43 -4.97 -15.29
N ASP A 141 1.52 -5.32 -14.37
CA ASP A 141 0.35 -4.50 -14.03
C ASP A 141 0.60 -3.47 -12.90
N TYR A 142 1.85 -3.36 -12.41
CA TYR A 142 2.18 -2.52 -11.25
C TYR A 142 1.67 -1.08 -11.35
N TYR A 143 1.73 -0.46 -12.53
CA TYR A 143 1.25 0.92 -12.68
C TYR A 143 -0.25 1.07 -12.55
N ASN A 144 -1.04 0.11 -13.05
CA ASN A 144 -2.49 0.15 -12.90
C ASN A 144 -2.85 0.02 -11.43
N VAL A 145 -2.18 -0.87 -10.70
CA VAL A 145 -2.37 -1.05 -9.27
C VAL A 145 -1.94 0.19 -8.48
N LYS A 146 -0.78 0.77 -8.81
CA LYS A 146 -0.32 2.03 -8.21
C LYS A 146 -1.30 3.16 -8.45
N ARG A 147 -1.87 3.27 -9.66
CA ARG A 147 -2.90 4.25 -9.99
C ARG A 147 -4.16 4.02 -9.15
N LYS A 148 -4.68 2.79 -9.11
CA LYS A 148 -5.84 2.42 -8.29
C LYS A 148 -5.63 2.72 -6.81
N LEU A 149 -4.47 2.38 -6.24
CA LEU A 149 -4.14 2.72 -4.85
C LEU A 149 -4.19 4.23 -4.60
N ASN A 150 -3.67 5.04 -5.53
CA ASN A 150 -3.74 6.49 -5.40
C ASN A 150 -5.17 7.02 -5.56
N GLU A 151 -5.96 6.47 -6.48
CA GLU A 151 -7.38 6.80 -6.63
C GLU A 151 -8.15 6.47 -5.35
N LEU A 152 -7.94 5.29 -4.78
CA LEU A 152 -8.57 4.86 -3.53
C LEU A 152 -8.18 5.78 -2.36
N VAL A 153 -6.91 6.12 -2.21
CA VAL A 153 -6.46 7.07 -1.16
C VAL A 153 -7.10 8.46 -1.35
N ASN A 154 -7.28 8.92 -2.57
CA ASN A 154 -7.95 10.20 -2.83
C ASN A 154 -9.46 10.10 -2.50
N ASN A 155 -10.07 8.95 -2.78
CA ASN A 155 -11.50 8.70 -2.51
C ASN A 155 -11.80 8.49 -1.02
N VAL A 156 -10.82 8.07 -0.20
CA VAL A 156 -10.95 8.06 1.28
C VAL A 156 -11.46 9.40 1.81
N SER A 157 -11.00 10.51 1.24
CA SER A 157 -11.40 11.86 1.67
C SER A 157 -12.87 12.15 1.31
N SER A 158 -13.32 11.71 0.13
CA SER A 158 -14.70 11.94 -0.34
C SER A 158 -15.71 10.94 0.23
N HIS A 159 -15.27 9.77 0.68
CA HIS A 159 -16.12 8.78 1.36
C HIS A 159 -16.44 9.22 2.79
N ARG A 160 -15.52 9.95 3.46
CA ARG A 160 -15.76 10.56 4.78
C ARG A 160 -16.84 11.63 4.77
N GLU A 161 -16.95 12.40 3.70
CA GLU A 161 -18.00 13.43 3.53
C GLU A 161 -19.38 12.82 3.30
N LYS A 162 -19.46 11.57 2.82
CA LYS A 162 -20.72 10.83 2.62
C LYS A 162 -21.10 9.96 3.84
N LYS A 163 -20.33 10.01 4.94
CA LYS A 163 -20.51 9.22 6.18
C LYS A 163 -21.75 9.64 6.99
N ASP A 164 -22.37 10.77 6.65
CA ASP A 164 -23.58 11.29 7.31
C ASP A 164 -24.89 10.68 6.81
N ILE A 165 -24.85 9.80 5.80
CA ILE A 165 -26.09 9.27 5.22
C ILE A 165 -26.44 7.92 5.88
N GLY A 166 -26.79 7.98 7.16
CA GLY A 166 -27.36 6.87 7.93
C GLY A 166 -28.74 6.39 7.46
N GLY A 167 -29.20 6.82 6.27
CA GLY A 167 -30.54 6.56 5.76
C GLY A 167 -30.69 6.31 4.27
N ASP A 168 -29.63 6.31 3.44
CA ASP A 168 -29.81 6.18 1.98
C ASP A 168 -29.72 4.75 1.44
N THR A 169 -30.49 4.53 0.38
CA THR A 169 -30.59 3.32 -0.46
C THR A 169 -29.29 2.91 -1.18
N GLY A 170 -28.15 3.58 -0.93
CA GLY A 170 -26.88 3.38 -1.64
C GLY A 170 -25.68 3.00 -0.77
N THR A 171 -25.77 3.08 0.56
CA THR A 171 -24.60 2.85 1.45
C THR A 171 -24.03 1.44 1.32
N GLY A 172 -24.91 0.44 1.15
CA GLY A 172 -24.49 -0.95 0.93
C GLY A 172 -23.76 -1.15 -0.40
N GLU A 173 -24.26 -0.54 -1.49
CA GLU A 173 -23.61 -0.62 -2.81
C GLU A 173 -22.25 0.08 -2.80
N ILE A 174 -22.14 1.25 -2.16
CA ILE A 174 -20.87 1.96 -1.97
C ILE A 174 -19.88 1.09 -1.19
N PHE A 175 -20.35 0.44 -0.13
CA PHE A 175 -19.53 -0.46 0.68
C PHE A 175 -19.03 -1.66 -0.16
N ASP A 176 -19.91 -2.34 -0.86
CA ASP A 176 -19.55 -3.51 -1.68
C ASP A 176 -18.56 -3.14 -2.80
N ASN A 177 -18.77 -2.02 -3.47
CA ASN A 177 -17.84 -1.50 -4.48
C ASN A 177 -16.47 -1.19 -3.86
N TYR A 178 -16.44 -0.58 -2.68
CA TYR A 178 -15.18 -0.26 -2.02
C TYR A 178 -14.42 -1.53 -1.58
N VAL A 179 -15.13 -2.54 -1.07
CA VAL A 179 -14.52 -3.85 -0.77
C VAL A 179 -13.93 -4.47 -2.04
N ALA A 180 -14.66 -4.44 -3.15
CA ALA A 180 -14.19 -4.98 -4.43
C ALA A 180 -12.95 -4.23 -4.96
N ASP A 181 -12.89 -2.91 -4.79
CA ASP A 181 -11.76 -2.10 -5.25
C ASP A 181 -10.44 -2.44 -4.53
N ILE A 182 -10.51 -2.85 -3.26
CA ILE A 182 -9.33 -3.21 -2.44
C ILE A 182 -8.76 -4.59 -2.80
N GLU A 183 -9.55 -5.47 -3.41
CA GLU A 183 -9.11 -6.84 -3.71
C GLU A 183 -7.90 -6.88 -4.65
N SER A 184 -7.87 -6.00 -5.67
CA SER A 184 -6.73 -5.97 -6.61
C SER A 184 -5.41 -5.47 -5.97
N PRO A 185 -5.38 -4.38 -5.18
CA PRO A 185 -4.21 -4.03 -4.36
C PRO A 185 -3.76 -5.13 -3.41
N LYS A 186 -4.70 -5.84 -2.76
CA LYS A 186 -4.39 -6.94 -1.84
C LYS A 186 -3.62 -8.07 -2.54
N ILE A 187 -4.12 -8.54 -3.68
CA ILE A 187 -3.46 -9.59 -4.48
C ILE A 187 -2.04 -9.19 -4.86
N VAL A 188 -1.83 -7.92 -5.25
CA VAL A 188 -0.49 -7.45 -5.62
C VAL A 188 0.45 -7.41 -4.42
N HIS A 189 -0.02 -6.95 -3.26
CA HIS A 189 0.77 -6.97 -2.04
C HIS A 189 1.16 -8.42 -1.66
N GLU A 190 0.25 -9.39 -1.75
CA GLU A 190 0.54 -10.80 -1.51
C GLU A 190 1.60 -11.35 -2.49
N ASN A 191 1.50 -11.02 -3.77
CA ASN A 191 2.50 -11.42 -4.77
C ASN A 191 3.87 -10.76 -4.51
N ILE A 192 3.90 -9.50 -4.06
CA ILE A 192 5.14 -8.82 -3.68
C ILE A 192 5.83 -9.54 -2.52
N LEU A 193 5.06 -9.97 -1.52
CA LEU A 193 5.60 -10.76 -0.40
C LEU A 193 6.11 -12.14 -0.86
N SER A 194 5.44 -12.81 -1.82
CA SER A 194 5.89 -14.11 -2.31
C SER A 194 7.15 -14.03 -3.17
N ASP A 195 7.29 -12.99 -3.99
CA ASP A 195 8.38 -12.91 -4.97
C ASP A 195 9.60 -12.13 -4.46
N GLY A 196 9.66 -11.80 -3.17
CA GLY A 196 10.83 -11.16 -2.54
C GLY A 196 12.18 -11.78 -2.95
N PRO A 197 12.36 -13.11 -2.93
CA PRO A 197 13.58 -13.75 -3.41
C PRO A 197 13.89 -13.49 -4.89
N LEU A 198 12.85 -13.52 -5.75
CA LEU A 198 12.98 -13.27 -7.18
C LEU A 198 13.39 -11.82 -7.46
N LEU A 199 12.79 -10.86 -6.76
CA LEU A 199 13.16 -9.44 -6.82
C LEU A 199 14.65 -9.24 -6.51
N VAL A 200 15.15 -9.88 -5.44
CA VAL A 200 16.57 -9.82 -5.04
C VAL A 200 17.49 -10.42 -6.09
N GLU A 201 17.12 -11.56 -6.67
CA GLU A 201 17.88 -12.22 -7.74
C GLU A 201 17.99 -11.31 -8.98
N ARG A 202 16.86 -10.77 -9.45
CA ARG A 202 16.85 -9.86 -10.61
C ARG A 202 17.62 -8.57 -10.35
N LEU A 203 17.59 -8.04 -9.13
CA LEU A 203 18.40 -6.89 -8.74
C LEU A 203 19.91 -7.17 -8.84
N LYS A 204 20.33 -8.38 -8.48
CA LYS A 204 21.73 -8.81 -8.60
C LYS A 204 22.15 -8.89 -10.07
N GLU A 205 21.34 -9.51 -10.92
CA GLU A 205 21.58 -9.61 -12.37
C GLU A 205 21.66 -8.22 -13.02
N TYR A 206 20.71 -7.34 -12.70
CA TYR A 206 20.67 -5.96 -13.20
C TYR A 206 21.96 -5.20 -12.85
N LYS A 207 22.42 -5.28 -11.59
CA LYS A 207 23.67 -4.64 -11.16
C LYS A 207 24.90 -5.22 -11.85
N GLN A 208 24.94 -6.54 -12.05
CA GLN A 208 26.04 -7.20 -12.76
C GLN A 208 26.09 -6.79 -14.24
N ASN A 209 24.94 -6.77 -14.91
CA ASN A 209 24.83 -6.38 -16.31
C ASN A 209 25.18 -4.91 -16.53
N LYS A 210 24.85 -4.00 -15.60
CA LYS A 210 25.30 -2.60 -15.66
C LYS A 210 26.81 -2.43 -15.42
N ARG A 211 27.42 -3.25 -14.55
CA ARG A 211 28.87 -3.15 -14.23
C ARG A 211 29.77 -3.79 -15.29
N ARG A 212 29.31 -4.85 -15.96
CA ARG A 212 30.06 -5.58 -17.00
C ARG A 212 30.66 -4.70 -18.10
N PRO A 213 29.88 -3.85 -18.80
CA PRO A 213 30.44 -3.03 -19.89
C PRO A 213 31.48 -2.04 -19.39
N TRP A 214 31.30 -1.47 -18.20
CA TRP A 214 32.28 -0.56 -17.60
C TRP A 214 33.58 -1.29 -17.21
N ALA A 215 33.49 -2.50 -16.64
CA ALA A 215 34.65 -3.32 -16.34
C ALA A 215 35.41 -3.72 -17.62
N ILE A 216 34.69 -4.09 -18.69
CA ILE A 216 35.28 -4.40 -20.00
C ILE A 216 35.99 -3.16 -20.58
N ALA A 217 35.38 -1.97 -20.49
CA ALA A 217 35.99 -0.73 -20.96
C ALA A 217 37.30 -0.41 -20.22
N ILE A 218 37.36 -0.62 -18.91
CA ILE A 218 38.60 -0.45 -18.13
C ILE A 218 39.67 -1.44 -18.58
N ILE A 219 39.31 -2.73 -18.70
CA ILE A 219 40.25 -3.77 -19.13
C ILE A 219 40.77 -3.45 -20.55
N ALA A 220 39.88 -3.06 -21.47
CA ALA A 220 40.26 -2.65 -22.82
C ALA A 220 41.19 -1.42 -22.81
N GLY A 221 40.92 -0.43 -21.95
CA GLY A 221 41.78 0.73 -21.77
C GLY A 221 43.18 0.38 -21.26
N ILE A 222 43.27 -0.51 -20.26
CA ILE A 222 44.54 -1.02 -19.74
C ILE A 222 45.30 -1.73 -20.87
N ILE A 223 44.69 -2.70 -21.54
CA ILE A 223 45.33 -3.45 -22.63
C ILE A 223 45.80 -2.51 -23.76
N GLY A 224 44.96 -1.56 -24.16
CA GLY A 224 45.31 -0.58 -25.19
C GLY A 224 46.51 0.28 -24.82
N SER A 225 46.57 0.74 -23.56
CA SER A 225 47.70 1.54 -23.05
C SER A 225 49.02 0.75 -23.03
N THR A 226 48.99 -0.53 -22.64
CA THR A 226 50.19 -1.38 -22.61
C THR A 226 50.72 -1.66 -24.02
N ILE A 227 49.83 -2.00 -24.96
CA ILE A 227 50.21 -2.26 -26.36
C ILE A 227 50.75 -0.99 -27.03
N GLY A 228 50.08 0.14 -26.83
CA GLY A 228 50.54 1.43 -27.35
C GLY A 228 51.93 1.81 -26.81
N GLY A 229 52.15 1.64 -25.50
CA GLY A 229 53.45 1.88 -24.87
C GLY A 229 54.56 0.98 -25.43
N LEU A 230 54.29 -0.32 -25.61
CA LEU A 230 55.25 -1.27 -26.20
C LEU A 230 55.60 -0.92 -27.65
N LEU A 231 54.63 -0.50 -28.46
CA LEU A 231 54.86 -0.07 -29.85
C LEU A 231 55.74 1.18 -29.90
N VAL A 232 55.42 2.20 -29.10
CA VAL A 232 56.23 3.42 -29.01
C VAL A 232 57.65 3.10 -28.57
N TYR A 233 57.81 2.26 -27.54
CA TYR A 233 59.11 1.79 -27.08
C TYR A 233 59.90 1.09 -28.21
N PHE A 234 59.25 0.21 -28.97
CA PHE A 234 59.90 -0.53 -30.06
C PHE A 234 60.33 0.40 -31.21
N ILE A 235 59.51 1.39 -31.55
CA ILE A 235 59.83 2.42 -32.55
C ILE A 235 61.05 3.23 -32.11
N ILE A 236 61.04 3.73 -30.87
CA ILE A 236 62.15 4.53 -30.31
C ILE A 236 63.43 3.69 -30.31
N ASN A 237 63.37 2.46 -29.81
CA ASN A 237 64.52 1.56 -29.73
C ASN A 237 65.12 1.25 -31.11
N ASN A 238 64.29 1.03 -32.13
CA ASN A 238 64.76 0.81 -33.49
C ASN A 238 65.36 2.08 -34.10
N TYR A 239 64.77 3.25 -33.85
CA TYR A 239 65.32 4.52 -34.30
C TYR A 239 66.72 4.76 -33.71
N THR A 240 66.88 4.57 -32.40
CA THR A 240 68.18 4.72 -31.72
C THR A 240 69.24 3.73 -32.21
N LYS A 241 68.86 2.48 -32.52
CA LYS A 241 69.80 1.49 -33.07
C LYS A 241 70.29 1.88 -34.46
N ASN A 242 69.42 2.42 -35.30
CA ASN A 242 69.79 2.88 -36.64
C ASN A 242 70.71 4.12 -36.60
N GLU A 243 70.52 5.00 -35.62
CA GLU A 243 71.38 6.18 -35.44
C GLU A 243 72.80 5.79 -34.98
N GLN A 244 72.92 4.79 -34.11
CA GLN A 244 74.21 4.26 -33.67
C GLN A 244 74.96 3.50 -34.77
N SER A 245 74.26 2.78 -35.66
CA SER A 245 74.88 2.10 -36.80
C SER A 245 75.24 3.04 -37.95
N ALA A 246 74.60 4.21 -38.02
CA ALA A 246 74.86 5.25 -39.02
C ALA A 246 75.99 6.22 -38.63
N SER A 247 76.53 6.18 -37.41
CA SER A 247 77.74 6.93 -37.05
C SER A 247 78.99 6.18 -37.51
N PRO A 248 79.67 6.61 -38.59
CA PRO A 248 80.91 6.00 -39.02
C PRO A 248 81.99 6.28 -37.97
N ASN A 249 82.80 5.26 -37.69
CA ASN A 249 83.90 5.31 -36.73
C ASN A 249 85.02 6.24 -37.27
N ILE A 250 84.90 7.54 -37.05
CA ILE A 250 85.94 8.54 -37.32
C ILE A 250 86.95 8.50 -36.18
N SER A 251 87.72 7.42 -36.06
CA SER A 251 88.98 7.44 -35.31
C SER A 251 89.89 6.30 -35.79
N LYS A 252 90.78 6.64 -36.74
CA LYS A 252 92.12 6.03 -36.97
C LYS A 252 92.71 6.52 -38.29
N GLN A 253 93.09 7.79 -38.36
CA GLN A 253 94.09 8.28 -39.33
C GLN A 253 94.93 9.41 -38.71
N SER A 254 95.99 9.02 -38.01
CA SER A 254 97.28 9.73 -37.90
C SER A 254 98.17 8.79 -37.07
N THR A 255 99.27 8.20 -37.54
CA THR A 255 100.44 8.84 -38.14
C THR A 255 101.36 7.77 -38.80
N LEU A 256 101.66 7.93 -40.09
CA LEU A 256 102.96 7.64 -40.74
C LEU A 256 103.52 9.03 -41.11
N SER A 257 104.81 9.38 -41.17
CA SER A 257 106.09 8.68 -41.09
C SER A 257 107.23 9.73 -41.20
N THR A 258 108.43 9.35 -40.70
CA THR A 258 109.79 9.73 -41.19
C THR A 258 110.29 11.18 -41.05
N PRO A 259 111.63 11.44 -41.10
CA PRO A 259 112.76 10.58 -41.50
C PRO A 259 113.74 10.19 -40.38
#